data_AF-A0A6A6ZBB6-F1
#
_entry.id   AF-A0A6A6ZBB6-F1
#
_cell.length_a   1.000
_cell.length_b   1.000
_cell.length_c   1.000
_cell.angle_alpha   90.00
_cell.angle_beta   90.00
_cell.angle_gamma   90.00
#
_symmetry.space_group_name_H-M   'P 1'
#
loop_
_entity.id
_entity.type
_entity.pdbx_description
1 polymer ?
#
loop_
_entity_poly.entity_id
_entity_poly.type
_entity_poly.pdbx_seq_one_letter_code
_entity_poly.pdbx_strand_id
1 'polypeptide(L)'
;MSTREHILELVNDAIESSPHEHIYDLLHFICGKSYIVLDAVAEILLVTMSEIDPFEDAVQKLEKERKYPGMVEDEPATESEPSSKRTWKIYVCKRWETCEVCDEEYDVSANTSGSCYRHSGEIEVDEHAATWDHLGRIAGPIDTPENRKKYCDGFRWTCCYQPSDDSDRCENGTYAPRDALSCDYTC
;
A
#
# COMPACT_ATOMS: atom_id res chain seq x y z
N MET A 1 39.07 2.60 4.30
CA MET A 1 38.03 2.09 3.38
C MET A 1 38.63 1.03 2.48
N SER A 2 37.97 -0.12 2.40
CA SER A 2 38.23 -1.15 1.40
C SER A 2 37.88 -0.63 0.00
N THR A 3 38.57 -1.09 -1.04
CA THR A 3 38.23 -0.74 -2.43
C THR A 3 36.78 -1.05 -2.76
N ARG A 4 36.22 -2.10 -2.15
CA ARG A 4 34.80 -2.46 -2.30
C ARG A 4 33.84 -1.45 -1.66
N GLU A 5 34.18 -0.93 -0.49
CA GLU A 5 33.35 0.07 0.22
C GLU A 5 33.30 1.37 -0.57
N HIS A 6 34.46 1.81 -1.08
CA HIS A 6 34.52 3.01 -1.91
C HIS A 6 33.72 2.87 -3.23
N ILE A 7 33.76 1.69 -3.86
CA ILE A 7 32.95 1.42 -5.04
C ILE A 7 31.45 1.45 -4.70
N LEU A 8 31.06 0.91 -3.55
CA LEU A 8 29.65 0.92 -3.11
C LEU A 8 29.13 2.35 -2.90
N GLU A 9 29.94 3.22 -2.28
CA GLU A 9 29.59 4.63 -2.11
C GLU A 9 29.38 5.34 -3.45
N LEU A 10 30.31 5.17 -4.39
CA LEU A 10 30.17 5.75 -5.73
C LEU A 10 28.92 5.25 -6.47
N VAL A 11 28.54 3.98 -6.27
CA VAL A 11 27.32 3.41 -6.84
C VAL A 11 26.07 4.03 -6.18
N ASN A 12 26.06 4.19 -4.85
CA ASN A 12 24.93 4.81 -4.15
C ASN A 12 24.74 6.26 -4.57
N ASP A 13 25.83 7.04 -4.62
CA ASP A 13 25.79 8.44 -5.10
C ASP A 13 25.27 8.53 -6.54
N ALA A 14 25.68 7.58 -7.40
CA ALA A 14 25.17 7.50 -8.76
C ALA A 14 23.69 7.14 -8.81
N ILE A 15 23.21 6.27 -7.92
CA ILE A 15 21.79 5.91 -7.84
C ILE A 15 20.95 7.12 -7.41
N GLU A 16 21.37 7.82 -6.36
CA GLU A 16 20.64 8.98 -5.81
C GLU A 16 20.60 10.17 -6.78
N SER A 17 21.62 10.34 -7.61
CA SER A 17 21.70 11.41 -8.61
C SER A 17 21.11 11.05 -9.97
N SER A 18 20.75 9.78 -10.20
CA SER A 18 20.23 9.32 -11.48
C SER A 18 18.73 9.59 -11.63
N PRO A 19 18.26 9.92 -12.85
CA PRO A 19 16.84 9.91 -13.18
C PRO A 19 16.21 8.53 -12.94
N HIS A 20 14.94 8.52 -12.52
CA HIS A 20 14.20 7.28 -12.23
C HIS A 20 14.17 6.30 -13.42
N GLU A 21 14.12 6.80 -14.66
CA GLU A 21 14.13 5.98 -15.88
C GLU A 21 15.42 5.13 -15.99
N HIS A 22 16.58 5.70 -15.66
CA HIS A 22 17.84 4.96 -15.69
C HIS A 22 17.90 3.87 -14.61
N ILE A 23 17.34 4.14 -13.43
CA ILE A 23 17.27 3.14 -12.35
C ILE A 23 16.33 2.00 -12.74
N TYR A 24 15.20 2.33 -13.35
CA TYR A 24 14.25 1.35 -13.87
C TYR A 24 14.90 0.43 -14.92
N ASP A 25 15.58 1.01 -15.91
CA ASP A 25 16.27 0.25 -16.95
C ASP A 25 17.38 -0.64 -16.36
N LEU A 26 18.14 -0.11 -15.39
CA LEU A 26 19.17 -0.87 -14.68
C LEU A 26 18.56 -2.05 -13.93
N LEU A 27 17.46 -1.83 -13.19
CA LEU A 27 16.77 -2.87 -12.43
C LEU A 27 16.24 -3.97 -13.36
N HIS A 28 15.62 -3.58 -14.48
CA HIS A 28 15.18 -4.53 -15.52
C HIS A 28 16.36 -5.33 -16.09
N PHE A 29 17.47 -4.66 -16.40
CA PHE A 29 18.66 -5.30 -16.92
C PHE A 29 19.25 -6.32 -15.93
N ILE A 30 19.43 -5.97 -14.66
CA ILE A 30 20.03 -6.86 -13.66
C ILE A 30 19.11 -8.02 -13.28
N CYS A 31 17.79 -7.79 -13.17
CA CYS A 31 16.80 -8.85 -12.93
C CYS A 31 16.77 -9.86 -14.08
N GLY A 32 16.92 -9.41 -15.33
CA GLY A 32 17.03 -10.29 -16.49
C GLY A 32 18.34 -11.09 -16.56
N LYS A 33 19.37 -10.71 -15.79
CA LYS A 33 20.70 -11.34 -15.80
C LYS A 33 20.99 -12.20 -14.57
N SER A 34 20.33 -11.95 -13.45
CA SER A 34 20.60 -12.62 -12.17
C SER A 34 19.32 -13.05 -11.49
N TYR A 35 19.10 -14.35 -11.38
CA TYR A 35 17.96 -14.92 -10.65
C TYR A 35 18.00 -14.57 -9.17
N ILE A 36 19.19 -14.38 -8.58
CA ILE A 36 19.35 -13.99 -7.17
C ILE A 36 18.80 -12.57 -6.96
N VAL A 37 19.11 -11.67 -7.90
CA VAL A 37 18.60 -10.29 -7.84
C VAL A 37 17.10 -10.28 -8.12
N LEU A 38 16.64 -11.05 -9.11
CA LEU A 38 15.21 -11.18 -9.40
C LEU A 38 14.42 -11.67 -8.18
N ASP A 39 14.90 -12.70 -7.49
CA ASP A 39 14.25 -13.26 -6.29
C ASP A 39 14.20 -12.23 -5.17
N ALA A 40 15.33 -11.55 -4.90
CA ALA A 40 15.39 -10.47 -3.90
C ALA A 40 14.46 -9.30 -4.25
N VAL A 41 14.37 -8.90 -5.53
CA VAL A 41 13.48 -7.83 -5.98
C VAL A 41 12.02 -8.25 -5.91
N ALA A 42 11.70 -9.50 -6.24
CA ALA A 42 10.36 -10.05 -6.12
C ALA A 42 9.89 -10.08 -4.66
N GLU A 43 10.76 -10.45 -3.72
CA GLU A 43 10.46 -10.40 -2.28
C GLU A 43 10.14 -8.98 -1.77
N ILE A 44 10.73 -7.95 -2.37
CA ILE A 44 10.51 -6.55 -1.96
C ILE A 44 9.27 -5.97 -2.64
N LEU A 45 9.11 -6.20 -3.94
CA LEU A 45 8.11 -5.50 -4.76
C LEU A 45 6.79 -6.25 -4.91
N LEU A 46 6.74 -7.54 -4.61
CA LEU A 46 5.55 -8.38 -4.75
C LEU A 46 5.07 -8.89 -3.40
N VAL A 47 3.81 -9.29 -3.37
CA VAL A 47 3.13 -9.88 -2.20
C VAL A 47 2.75 -11.31 -2.50
N THR A 48 2.87 -12.16 -1.47
CA THR A 48 2.45 -13.55 -1.51
C THR A 48 1.03 -13.74 -0.97
N MET A 49 0.36 -14.84 -1.33
CA MET A 49 -0.98 -15.16 -0.80
C MET A 49 -1.03 -15.15 0.74
N SER A 50 0.01 -15.70 1.37
CA SER A 50 0.12 -15.78 2.84
C SER A 50 0.17 -14.42 3.52
N GLU A 51 0.58 -13.37 2.81
CA GLU A 51 0.65 -12.01 3.35
C GLU A 51 -0.67 -11.23 3.23
N ILE A 52 -1.53 -11.59 2.26
CA ILE A 52 -2.82 -10.91 2.04
C ILE A 52 -3.92 -11.53 2.90
N ASP A 53 -3.99 -12.86 2.94
CA ASP A 53 -4.96 -13.58 3.77
C ASP A 53 -4.25 -14.65 4.62
N PRO A 54 -3.69 -14.27 5.79
CA PRO A 54 -3.09 -15.22 6.69
C PRO A 54 -4.11 -16.20 7.30
N PHE A 55 -5.42 -15.92 7.20
CA PHE A 55 -6.48 -16.74 7.77
C PHE A 55 -6.83 -17.93 6.86
N GLU A 56 -6.90 -17.75 5.54
CA GLU A 56 -7.19 -18.84 4.62
C GLU A 56 -6.06 -19.89 4.60
N ASP A 57 -4.81 -19.45 4.74
CA ASP A 57 -3.65 -20.33 4.92
C ASP A 57 -3.69 -21.08 6.27
N ALA A 58 -4.11 -20.41 7.35
CA ALA A 58 -4.28 -21.04 8.65
C ALA A 58 -5.42 -22.08 8.63
N VAL A 59 -6.53 -21.80 7.93
CA VAL A 59 -7.65 -22.73 7.75
C VAL A 59 -7.21 -23.94 6.92
N GLN A 60 -6.52 -23.75 5.79
CA GLN A 60 -5.98 -24.86 5.00
C GLN A 60 -4.97 -25.71 5.78
N LYS A 61 -4.16 -25.09 6.64
CA LYS A 61 -3.22 -25.81 7.51
C LYS A 61 -3.96 -26.65 8.55
N LEU A 62 -4.97 -26.09 9.21
CA LEU A 62 -5.81 -26.80 10.18
C LEU A 62 -6.63 -27.93 9.52
N GLU A 63 -7.10 -27.75 8.29
CA GLU A 63 -7.80 -28.79 7.53
C GLU A 63 -6.87 -29.94 7.12
N LYS A 64 -5.62 -29.63 6.73
CA LYS A 64 -4.59 -30.66 6.47
C LYS A 64 -4.25 -31.45 7.75
N GLU A 65 -4.19 -30.77 8.90
CA GLU A 65 -3.97 -31.41 10.20
C GLU A 65 -5.18 -32.26 10.65
N ARG A 66 -6.42 -31.85 10.35
CA ARG A 66 -7.64 -32.65 10.60
C ARG A 66 -7.78 -33.87 9.69
N LYS A 67 -7.14 -33.90 8.52
CA LYS A 67 -7.28 -34.99 7.53
C LYS A 67 -6.39 -36.22 7.84
N TYR A 68 -5.47 -36.13 8.81
CA TYR A 68 -4.68 -37.27 9.29
C TYR A 68 -4.72 -37.43 10.83
N PRO A 69 -5.87 -37.80 11.44
CA PRO A 69 -5.89 -38.27 12.80
C PRO A 69 -5.65 -39.80 12.80
N GLY A 70 -4.40 -40.21 13.07
CA GLY A 70 -4.09 -41.55 13.57
C GLY A 70 -3.99 -42.69 12.53
N MET A 71 -2.76 -42.98 12.11
CA MET A 71 -2.32 -44.37 11.91
C MET A 71 -1.00 -44.53 12.66
N VAL A 72 -1.08 -45.14 13.84
CA VAL A 72 0.05 -45.68 14.59
C VAL A 72 0.08 -47.16 14.25
N GLU A 73 1.09 -47.66 13.54
CA GLU A 73 1.63 -49.02 13.68
C GLU A 73 3.14 -49.01 13.32
N ASP A 74 3.87 -49.89 14.01
CA ASP A 74 5.31 -49.92 14.28
C ASP A 74 6.28 -50.06 13.07
N GLU A 75 7.46 -49.41 13.20
CA GLU A 75 8.87 -49.68 12.78
C GLU A 75 9.22 -50.66 11.61
N PRO A 76 10.39 -50.53 10.89
CA PRO A 76 11.58 -49.76 11.25
C PRO A 76 12.15 -48.83 10.16
N ALA A 77 13.08 -48.00 10.61
CA ALA A 77 13.87 -47.02 9.89
C ALA A 77 14.36 -47.43 8.48
N THR A 78 13.99 -46.62 7.49
CA THR A 78 14.87 -46.34 6.35
C THR A 78 15.16 -44.85 6.34
N GLU A 79 16.39 -44.50 6.72
CA GLU A 79 16.95 -43.17 6.61
C GLU A 79 17.02 -42.78 5.13
N SER A 80 15.94 -42.19 4.63
CA SER A 80 16.03 -41.28 3.50
C SER A 80 15.60 -39.93 4.04
N GLU A 81 16.59 -39.04 4.18
CA GLU A 81 16.39 -37.66 4.60
C GLU A 81 15.19 -37.07 3.84
N PRO A 82 14.20 -36.46 4.53
CA PRO A 82 13.11 -35.81 3.83
C PRO A 82 13.72 -34.65 3.05
N SER A 83 13.90 -34.88 1.75
CA SER A 83 14.24 -33.85 0.76
C SER A 83 13.29 -32.68 1.01
N SER A 84 13.82 -31.63 1.62
CA SER A 84 13.11 -30.38 1.89
C SER A 84 12.59 -29.88 0.55
N LYS A 85 11.33 -30.17 0.27
CA LYS A 85 10.62 -29.68 -0.90
C LYS A 85 10.57 -28.18 -0.71
N ARG A 86 11.46 -27.45 -1.41
CA ARG A 86 11.43 -25.98 -1.42
C ARG A 86 10.02 -25.58 -1.83
N THR A 87 9.24 -25.06 -0.89
CA THR A 87 7.93 -24.48 -1.18
C THR A 87 8.20 -23.24 -2.01
N TRP A 88 7.77 -23.25 -3.27
CA TRP A 88 7.94 -22.09 -4.13
C TRP A 88 7.00 -20.98 -3.66
N LYS A 89 7.54 -19.76 -3.52
CA LYS A 89 6.72 -18.59 -3.19
C LYS A 89 5.83 -18.27 -4.39
N ILE A 90 4.53 -18.15 -4.15
CA ILE A 90 3.56 -17.75 -5.17
C ILE A 90 3.27 -16.27 -4.94
N TYR A 91 3.81 -15.43 -5.83
CA TYR A 91 3.53 -14.00 -5.86
C TYR A 91 2.24 -13.74 -6.63
N VAL A 92 1.43 -12.81 -6.13
CA VAL A 92 0.07 -12.58 -6.67
C VAL A 92 -0.18 -11.17 -7.16
N CYS A 93 0.45 -10.18 -6.57
CA CYS A 93 0.35 -8.79 -7.00
C CYS A 93 1.53 -7.95 -6.49
N LYS A 94 1.59 -6.70 -6.94
CA LYS A 94 2.58 -5.72 -6.47
C LYS A 94 2.26 -5.29 -5.03
N ARG A 95 3.29 -4.96 -4.27
CA ARG A 95 3.19 -4.58 -2.86
C ARG A 95 2.62 -3.18 -2.65
N TRP A 96 3.01 -2.24 -3.51
CA TRP A 96 2.66 -0.84 -3.35
C TRP A 96 1.61 -0.42 -4.38
N GLU A 97 0.57 0.25 -3.90
CA GLU A 97 -0.55 0.77 -4.67
C GLU A 97 -0.86 2.21 -4.29
N THR A 98 -1.53 2.93 -5.17
CA THR A 98 -2.09 4.24 -4.84
C THR A 98 -3.60 4.15 -4.67
N CYS A 99 -4.10 4.71 -3.58
CA CYS A 99 -5.53 4.75 -3.31
C CYS A 99 -6.25 5.69 -4.28
N GLU A 100 -7.35 5.27 -4.89
CA GLU A 100 -8.19 6.12 -5.76
C GLU A 100 -8.85 7.26 -4.98
N VAL A 101 -9.04 7.09 -3.67
CA VAL A 101 -9.84 8.00 -2.87
C VAL A 101 -9.01 9.03 -2.10
N CYS A 102 -7.94 8.59 -1.45
CA CYS A 102 -7.09 9.47 -0.66
C CYS A 102 -5.79 9.88 -1.37
N ASP A 103 -5.50 9.29 -2.53
CA ASP A 103 -4.28 9.47 -3.34
C ASP A 103 -2.96 9.08 -2.64
N GLU A 104 -3.04 8.41 -1.49
CA GLU A 104 -1.88 7.95 -0.72
C GLU A 104 -1.40 6.57 -1.21
N GLU A 105 -0.07 6.37 -1.16
CA GLU A 105 0.54 5.07 -1.42
C GLU A 105 0.37 4.15 -0.20
N TYR A 106 0.04 2.88 -0.43
CA TYR A 106 -0.16 1.91 0.64
C TYR A 106 0.42 0.53 0.29
N ASP A 107 0.80 -0.22 1.34
CA ASP A 107 1.17 -1.64 1.22
C ASP A 107 -0.11 -2.49 1.19
N VAL A 108 -0.31 -3.25 0.12
CA VAL A 108 -1.46 -4.15 -0.07
C VAL A 108 -1.56 -5.18 1.06
N SER A 109 -0.44 -5.70 1.55
CA SER A 109 -0.42 -6.68 2.66
C SER A 109 -0.82 -6.08 4.02
N ALA A 110 -0.82 -4.74 4.13
CA ALA A 110 -1.22 -4.02 5.34
C ALA A 110 -2.56 -3.29 5.20
N ASN A 111 -3.31 -3.55 4.12
CA ASN A 111 -4.59 -2.90 3.87
C ASN A 111 -5.69 -3.55 4.74
N THR A 112 -6.01 -2.90 5.86
CA THR A 112 -7.02 -3.37 6.81
C THR A 112 -8.19 -2.40 6.87
N SER A 113 -9.29 -2.84 7.48
CA SER A 113 -10.43 -1.96 7.77
C SER A 113 -9.98 -0.81 8.65
N GLY A 114 -9.98 0.40 8.11
CA GLY A 114 -9.56 1.62 8.79
C GLY A 114 -8.16 2.11 8.44
N SER A 115 -7.49 1.48 7.46
CA SER A 115 -6.20 1.95 6.95
C SER A 115 -6.32 3.23 6.11
N CYS A 116 -7.45 3.45 5.44
CA CYS A 116 -7.71 4.66 4.66
C CYS A 116 -8.64 5.60 5.44
N TYR A 117 -8.26 6.86 5.57
CA TYR A 117 -9.18 7.90 6.04
C TYR A 117 -9.60 8.80 4.88
N ARG A 118 -10.84 9.29 4.88
CA ARG A 118 -11.36 10.23 3.86
C ARG A 118 -12.48 11.11 4.40
N HIS A 119 -12.78 12.20 3.70
CA HIS A 119 -14.09 12.85 3.77
C HIS A 119 -14.94 12.33 2.61
N SER A 120 -16.12 11.76 2.88
CA SER A 120 -17.09 11.45 1.79
C SER A 120 -18.05 12.61 1.50
N GLY A 121 -18.07 13.60 2.40
CA GLY A 121 -18.91 14.77 2.26
C GLY A 121 -18.43 15.69 1.14
N GLU A 122 -19.30 16.61 0.74
CA GLU A 122 -18.94 17.73 -0.13
C GLU A 122 -18.47 18.90 0.72
N ILE A 123 -17.67 19.79 0.13
CA ILE A 123 -17.32 21.07 0.75
C ILE A 123 -18.49 22.04 0.52
N GLU A 124 -19.06 22.57 1.59
CA GLU A 124 -20.11 23.58 1.59
C GLU A 124 -19.65 24.88 2.29
N VAL A 125 -20.35 25.98 2.02
CA VAL A 125 -20.13 27.26 2.70
C VAL A 125 -20.57 27.13 4.16
N ASP A 126 -19.70 27.46 5.10
CA ASP A 126 -20.11 27.64 6.49
C ASP A 126 -20.65 29.06 6.68
N GLU A 127 -21.97 29.22 6.60
CA GLU A 127 -22.62 30.53 6.77
C GLU A 127 -22.36 31.20 8.13
N HIS A 128 -21.85 30.44 9.11
CA HIS A 128 -21.54 30.93 10.45
C HIS A 128 -20.04 31.19 10.68
N ALA A 129 -19.19 30.98 9.66
CA ALA A 129 -17.77 31.24 9.79
C ALA A 129 -17.47 32.75 9.88
N ALA A 130 -16.62 33.11 10.83
CA ALA A 130 -16.18 34.49 11.06
C ALA A 130 -15.49 35.11 9.83
N THR A 131 -14.94 34.29 8.95
CA THR A 131 -14.33 34.69 7.68
C THR A 131 -15.29 35.52 6.82
N TRP A 132 -16.59 35.21 6.85
CA TRP A 132 -17.60 35.94 6.09
C TRP A 132 -18.03 37.27 6.73
N ASP A 133 -17.93 37.38 8.06
CA ASP A 133 -18.24 38.61 8.80
C ASP A 133 -17.24 39.73 8.49
N HIS A 134 -15.95 39.38 8.37
CA HIS A 134 -14.88 40.34 8.11
C HIS A 134 -14.78 40.79 6.65
N LEU A 135 -15.29 39.97 5.72
CA LEU A 135 -15.25 40.25 4.28
C LEU A 135 -16.49 41.02 3.79
N GLY A 136 -17.43 41.33 4.69
CA GLY A 136 -18.60 42.16 4.44
C GLY A 136 -19.38 41.70 3.22
N ARG A 137 -20.02 40.51 3.30
CA ARG A 137 -20.78 39.85 2.20
C ARG A 137 -20.26 40.28 0.83
N ILE A 138 -19.13 39.70 0.44
CA ILE A 138 -18.53 39.82 -0.90
C ILE A 138 -19.66 40.03 -1.93
N ALA A 139 -19.57 41.07 -2.75
CA ALA A 139 -20.65 41.48 -3.68
C ALA A 139 -20.85 40.50 -4.86
N GLY A 140 -20.70 39.20 -4.61
CA GLY A 140 -20.76 38.10 -5.57
C GLY A 140 -20.99 36.77 -4.85
N PRO A 141 -20.99 35.65 -5.59
CA PRO A 141 -21.16 34.32 -5.02
C PRO A 141 -20.04 34.01 -4.01
N ILE A 142 -20.42 33.52 -2.83
CA ILE A 142 -19.48 33.09 -1.78
C ILE A 142 -18.79 31.79 -2.22
N ASP A 143 -19.56 30.87 -2.77
CA ASP A 143 -19.08 29.60 -3.27
C ASP A 143 -18.43 29.75 -4.66
N THR A 144 -17.13 30.04 -4.68
CA THR A 144 -16.30 30.01 -5.89
C THR A 144 -15.03 29.18 -5.64
N PRO A 145 -14.41 28.58 -6.68
CA PRO A 145 -13.15 27.87 -6.53
C PRO A 145 -12.04 28.74 -5.92
N GLU A 146 -11.99 30.04 -6.27
CA GLU A 146 -11.04 30.99 -5.71
C GLU A 146 -11.27 31.21 -4.21
N ASN A 147 -12.53 31.34 -3.78
CA ASN A 147 -12.87 31.52 -2.37
C ASN A 147 -12.63 30.24 -1.58
N ARG A 148 -12.99 29.06 -2.10
CA ARG A 148 -12.71 27.74 -1.47
C ARG A 148 -11.23 27.56 -1.17
N LYS A 149 -10.35 28.05 -2.05
CA LYS A 149 -8.89 27.98 -1.85
C LYS A 149 -8.34 29.06 -0.92
N LYS A 150 -8.90 30.27 -0.95
CA LYS A 150 -8.38 31.43 -0.23
C LYS A 150 -8.92 31.58 1.19
N TYR A 151 -10.14 31.09 1.41
CA TYR A 151 -10.93 31.22 2.63
C TYR A 151 -11.46 29.85 3.05
N CYS A 152 -10.60 28.84 3.01
CA CYS A 152 -10.92 27.44 3.30
C CYS A 152 -11.53 27.22 4.70
N ASP A 153 -11.20 28.07 5.67
CA ASP A 153 -11.79 28.16 7.00
C ASP A 153 -13.25 28.67 7.00
N GLY A 154 -13.68 29.30 5.90
CA GLY A 154 -15.06 29.69 5.63
C GLY A 154 -15.92 28.57 5.00
N PHE A 155 -15.33 27.42 4.72
CA PHE A 155 -16.00 26.24 4.18
C PHE A 155 -15.81 25.05 5.10
N ARG A 156 -16.73 24.10 5.03
CA ARG A 156 -16.69 22.88 5.86
C ARG A 156 -17.10 21.65 5.06
N TRP A 157 -16.69 20.48 5.55
CA TRP A 157 -17.11 19.20 4.98
C TRP A 157 -18.49 18.80 5.50
N THR A 158 -19.40 18.34 4.63
CA THR A 158 -20.73 17.86 5.05
C THR A 158 -20.69 16.56 5.85
N CYS A 159 -19.59 15.78 5.83
CA CYS A 159 -19.48 14.53 6.61
C CYS A 159 -19.28 14.77 8.11
N CYS A 160 -18.49 15.78 8.49
CA CYS A 160 -18.05 15.99 9.88
C CYS A 160 -18.20 17.43 10.36
N TYR A 161 -18.62 18.34 9.47
CA TYR A 161 -18.74 19.76 9.72
C TYR A 161 -17.43 20.42 10.18
N GLN A 162 -16.28 19.75 9.98
CA GLN A 162 -14.97 20.35 10.20
C GLN A 162 -14.61 21.30 9.07
N PRO A 163 -13.78 22.32 9.33
CA PRO A 163 -13.24 23.22 8.33
C PRO A 163 -12.63 22.47 7.14
N SER A 164 -12.72 23.06 5.94
CA SER A 164 -12.21 22.41 4.73
C SER A 164 -10.69 22.37 4.63
N ASP A 165 -9.98 23.12 5.46
CA ASP A 165 -8.53 23.08 5.63
C ASP A 165 -8.06 22.09 6.70
N ASP A 166 -8.99 21.45 7.41
CA ASP A 166 -8.64 20.40 8.35
C ASP A 166 -8.12 19.17 7.62
N SER A 167 -6.98 18.65 8.09
CA SER A 167 -6.39 17.40 7.60
C SER A 167 -7.05 16.17 8.21
N ASP A 168 -7.84 16.33 9.27
CA ASP A 168 -8.44 15.23 10.01
C ASP A 168 -9.65 14.64 9.26
N ARG A 169 -9.32 13.65 8.43
CA ARG A 169 -10.28 12.90 7.62
C ARG A 169 -11.27 12.12 8.52
N CYS A 170 -12.57 12.29 8.26
CA CYS A 170 -13.67 11.92 9.17
C CYS A 170 -14.14 10.45 9.11
N GLU A 171 -13.90 9.76 8.00
CA GLU A 171 -14.37 8.41 7.75
C GLU A 171 -13.22 7.46 7.54
N ASN A 172 -13.39 6.22 8.01
CA ASN A 172 -12.41 5.16 7.87
C ASN A 172 -12.88 4.11 6.85
N GLY A 173 -11.93 3.47 6.19
CA GLY A 173 -12.19 2.45 5.18
C GLY A 173 -10.93 1.66 4.84
N THR A 174 -11.03 0.78 3.87
CA THR A 174 -9.87 0.16 3.21
C THR A 174 -9.39 1.06 2.09
N TYR A 175 -8.10 1.00 1.76
CA TYR A 175 -7.60 1.63 0.54
C TYR A 175 -8.21 0.92 -0.68
N ALA A 176 -8.62 1.70 -1.67
CA ALA A 176 -9.15 1.21 -2.94
C ALA A 176 -8.11 1.43 -4.04
N PRO A 177 -7.69 0.40 -4.79
CA PRO A 177 -6.64 0.56 -5.81
C PRO A 177 -7.14 1.44 -6.96
N ARG A 178 -6.32 2.42 -7.36
CA ARG A 178 -6.62 3.29 -8.52
C ARG A 178 -6.63 2.54 -9.86
N ASP A 179 -5.79 1.53 -9.98
CA ASP A 179 -5.71 0.70 -11.19
C ASP A 179 -6.42 -0.64 -10.95
N ALA A 180 -7.52 -0.90 -11.65
CA ALA A 180 -8.32 -2.12 -11.50
C ALA A 180 -7.61 -3.43 -11.90
N LEU A 181 -6.40 -3.35 -12.50
CA LEU A 181 -5.63 -4.52 -12.95
C LEU A 181 -4.70 -5.10 -11.87
N SER A 182 -4.76 -4.57 -10.65
CA SER A 182 -3.59 -4.58 -9.80
C SER A 182 -3.57 -5.66 -8.71
N CYS A 183 -4.72 -6.18 -8.29
CA CYS A 183 -4.84 -7.42 -7.51
C CYS A 183 -6.33 -7.84 -7.48
N ASP A 184 -6.70 -8.96 -8.11
CA ASP A 184 -8.10 -9.47 -8.09
C ASP A 184 -8.56 -9.95 -6.68
N TYR A 185 -7.68 -9.87 -5.69
CA TYR A 185 -7.93 -10.23 -4.29
C TYR A 185 -8.32 -8.99 -3.48
N THR A 186 -9.49 -8.40 -3.79
CA THR A 186 -10.13 -7.43 -2.89
C THR A 186 -10.84 -8.18 -1.78
N CYS A 187 -10.41 -7.97 -0.53
CA CYS A 187 -11.10 -8.43 0.68
C CYS A 187 -12.48 -7.77 0.83
#